data_AF-A0AAF0Q5H1-F1
#
_entry.id   AF-A0AAF0Q5H1-F1
#
_cell.length_a   1.000
_cell.length_b   1.000
_cell.length_c   1.000
_cell.angle_alpha   90.00
_cell.angle_beta   90.00
_cell.angle_gamma   90.00
#
_symmetry.space_group_name_H-M   'P 1'
#
loop_
_entity.id
_entity.type
_entity.pdbx_description
1 polymer ?
#
loop_
_entity_poly.entity_id
_entity_poly.type
_entity_poly.pdbx_seq_one_letter_code
_entity_poly.pdbx_strand_id
1 'polypeptide(L)'
;MVAEQLGFKSCMKSCLEYLEAVPWVGEEEEEKVVSSVLRLQSEGIGVTPVLKRVSSDISKPHKDTFSHILELVLKSNEERGRREMKSVVLKLLRENNCLPSSSGSVDSYNEIIYGSCRSCLDSILILFKQAAEPEFSSNSTDCREPVVKQIYLEADNLSWMLEILTDRQAADEFAVMWASQQELASLHTKLPIVSRHHVSCITAKLFVGIGKGELLPSKDTRNLLLQTWLQPLINDYSWLQHGSRSFDRKVVEEGIGRTILTLPLEEQQSILLSWLGSFLKSGDNCPNLQRAFEVWWRRTFVRPYAESGNTRPLNHVTTPKVTEH
;
A
#
# COMPACT_ATOMS: atom_id res chain seq x y z
N MET A 1 -22.80 -12.77 40.29
CA MET A 1 -22.54 -14.05 41.00
C MET A 1 -23.43 -14.07 42.23
N VAL A 2 -24.21 -15.13 42.47
CA VAL A 2 -25.26 -15.25 43.53
C VAL A 2 -24.75 -14.94 44.95
N ALA A 3 -23.44 -14.98 45.17
CA ALA A 3 -22.78 -14.81 46.47
C ALA A 3 -22.89 -13.40 47.09
N GLU A 4 -23.04 -12.33 46.30
CA GLU A 4 -23.16 -10.97 46.85
C GLU A 4 -24.56 -10.66 47.39
N GLN A 5 -25.59 -11.09 46.67
CA GLN A 5 -26.98 -11.06 47.15
C GLN A 5 -27.16 -11.87 48.45
N LEU A 6 -26.21 -12.76 48.74
CA LEU A 6 -26.13 -13.57 49.96
C LEU A 6 -25.11 -13.03 51.01
N GLY A 7 -24.43 -11.91 50.75
CA GLY A 7 -23.54 -11.24 51.72
C GLY A 7 -22.09 -11.77 51.82
N PHE A 8 -21.63 -12.62 50.91
CA PHE A 8 -20.29 -13.26 50.98
C PHE A 8 -19.16 -12.39 50.39
N LYS A 9 -18.91 -11.23 51.00
CA LYS A 9 -17.87 -10.27 50.56
C LYS A 9 -16.46 -10.87 50.46
N SER A 10 -16.12 -11.82 51.33
CA SER A 10 -14.79 -12.43 51.34
C SER A 10 -14.55 -13.37 50.15
N CYS A 11 -15.59 -14.09 49.71
CA CYS A 11 -15.53 -14.95 48.52
C CYS A 11 -15.35 -14.11 47.25
N MET A 12 -16.10 -13.01 47.12
CA MET A 12 -15.94 -12.07 46.01
C MET A 12 -14.52 -11.51 45.92
N LYS A 13 -13.93 -11.13 47.06
CA LYS A 13 -12.57 -10.62 47.11
C LYS A 13 -11.58 -11.65 46.55
N SER A 14 -11.66 -12.90 47.00
CA SER A 14 -10.79 -13.97 46.50
C SER A 14 -11.00 -14.28 45.02
N CYS A 15 -12.24 -14.18 44.50
CA CYS A 15 -12.50 -14.31 43.06
C CYS A 15 -11.86 -13.18 42.24
N LEU A 16 -11.91 -11.94 42.74
CA LEU A 16 -11.26 -10.80 42.07
C LEU A 16 -9.73 -10.92 42.13
N GLU A 17 -9.16 -11.35 43.25
CA GLU A 17 -7.72 -11.64 43.38
C GLU A 17 -7.28 -12.75 42.42
N TYR A 18 -8.09 -13.79 42.24
CA TYR A 18 -7.83 -14.83 41.25
C TYR A 18 -7.87 -14.30 39.82
N LEU A 19 -8.92 -13.55 39.47
CA LEU A 19 -9.03 -12.94 38.14
C LEU A 19 -7.86 -11.98 37.88
N GLU A 20 -7.45 -11.19 38.88
CA GLU A 20 -6.28 -10.31 38.78
C GLU A 20 -4.98 -11.08 38.51
N ALA A 21 -4.84 -12.31 39.02
CA ALA A 21 -3.61 -13.10 38.88
C ALA A 21 -3.54 -14.00 37.64
N VAL A 22 -4.69 -14.48 37.12
CA VAL A 22 -4.72 -15.47 36.04
C VAL A 22 -4.45 -14.83 34.66
N PRO A 23 -3.58 -15.40 33.81
CA PRO A 23 -3.34 -14.85 32.47
C PRO A 23 -4.52 -15.19 31.55
N TRP A 24 -5.27 -14.17 31.12
CA TRP A 24 -6.30 -14.31 30.09
C TRP A 24 -5.58 -14.25 28.75
N VAL A 25 -5.43 -15.39 28.06
CA VAL A 25 -4.61 -15.47 26.84
C VAL A 25 -5.47 -15.49 25.58
N GLY A 26 -6.77 -15.78 25.71
CA GLY A 26 -7.71 -15.76 24.59
C GLY A 26 -8.62 -14.53 24.59
N GLU A 27 -8.89 -13.97 23.40
CA GLU A 27 -9.81 -12.83 23.22
C GLU A 27 -11.19 -13.10 23.85
N GLU A 28 -11.77 -14.27 23.61
CA GLU A 28 -13.06 -14.62 24.21
C GLU A 28 -13.03 -14.72 25.75
N GLU A 29 -11.91 -15.17 26.30
CA GLU A 29 -11.73 -15.27 27.75
C GLU A 29 -11.63 -13.87 28.34
N GLU A 30 -10.81 -13.01 27.75
CA GLU A 30 -10.65 -11.62 28.13
C GLU A 30 -11.99 -10.86 28.03
N GLU A 31 -12.73 -10.99 26.93
CA GLU A 31 -14.03 -10.31 26.74
C GLU A 31 -15.06 -10.74 27.79
N LYS A 32 -15.13 -12.03 28.14
CA LYS A 32 -16.02 -12.55 29.20
C LYS A 32 -15.63 -12.01 30.57
N VAL A 33 -14.33 -11.88 30.85
CA VAL A 33 -13.84 -11.31 32.11
C VAL A 33 -14.13 -9.81 32.16
N VAL A 34 -13.80 -9.05 31.11
CA VAL A 34 -14.02 -7.60 31.01
C VAL A 34 -15.50 -7.26 31.15
N SER A 35 -16.39 -7.92 30.40
CA SER A 35 -17.85 -7.69 30.49
C SER A 35 -18.39 -7.98 31.88
N SER A 36 -17.91 -9.04 32.54
CA SER A 36 -18.28 -9.38 33.92
C SER A 36 -17.79 -8.33 34.92
N VAL A 37 -16.55 -7.86 34.76
CA VAL A 37 -15.92 -6.84 35.64
C VAL A 37 -16.61 -5.48 35.48
N LEU A 38 -16.94 -5.04 34.27
CA LEU A 38 -17.66 -3.79 34.01
C LEU A 38 -19.06 -3.81 34.61
N ARG A 39 -19.78 -4.94 34.53
CA ARG A 39 -21.07 -5.10 35.21
C ARG A 39 -20.93 -4.96 36.73
N LEU A 40 -19.94 -5.61 37.33
CA LEU A 40 -19.68 -5.51 38.77
C LEU A 40 -19.31 -4.07 39.19
N GLN A 41 -18.57 -3.34 38.35
CA GLN A 41 -18.29 -1.92 38.58
C GLN A 41 -19.58 -1.09 38.62
N SER A 42 -20.53 -1.36 37.72
CA SER A 42 -21.83 -0.66 37.69
C SER A 42 -22.70 -0.94 38.92
N GLU A 43 -22.49 -2.09 39.57
CA GLU A 43 -23.14 -2.49 40.82
C GLU A 43 -22.45 -1.89 42.07
N GLY A 44 -21.39 -1.09 41.89
CA GLY A 44 -20.68 -0.39 42.97
C GLY A 44 -19.58 -1.23 43.65
N ILE A 45 -19.15 -2.33 43.03
CA ILE A 45 -18.15 -3.25 43.59
C ILE A 45 -16.74 -2.76 43.26
N GLY A 46 -15.85 -2.85 44.24
CA GLY A 46 -14.43 -2.48 44.09
C GLY A 46 -13.65 -3.45 43.21
N VAL A 47 -13.76 -3.29 41.89
CA VAL A 47 -13.07 -4.12 40.88
C VAL A 47 -11.83 -3.46 40.27
N THR A 48 -11.38 -2.35 40.86
CA THR A 48 -10.26 -1.52 40.37
C THR A 48 -8.97 -2.32 40.07
N PRO A 49 -8.54 -3.31 40.86
CA PRO A 49 -7.32 -4.06 40.57
C PRO A 49 -7.40 -4.84 39.25
N VAL A 50 -8.54 -5.48 38.98
CA VAL A 50 -8.78 -6.23 37.75
C VAL A 50 -8.94 -5.29 36.55
N LEU A 51 -9.62 -4.15 36.73
CA LEU A 51 -9.78 -3.13 35.68
C LEU A 51 -8.46 -2.54 35.21
N LYS A 52 -7.46 -2.41 36.09
CA LYS A 52 -6.12 -1.89 35.72
C LYS A 52 -5.40 -2.74 34.66
N ARG A 53 -5.78 -4.00 34.46
CA ARG A 53 -5.20 -4.87 33.42
C ARG A 53 -5.72 -4.56 32.01
N VAL A 54 -6.89 -3.92 31.90
CA VAL A 54 -7.63 -3.73 30.64
C VAL A 54 -7.99 -2.28 30.37
N SER A 55 -7.89 -1.42 31.39
CA SER A 55 -8.15 0.01 31.31
C SER A 55 -7.07 0.75 32.08
N SER A 56 -6.47 1.75 31.43
CA SER A 56 -5.51 2.64 32.06
C SER A 56 -6.19 3.98 32.40
N ASP A 57 -5.92 4.52 33.59
CA ASP A 57 -6.33 5.88 33.96
C ASP A 57 -5.54 6.96 33.21
N ILE A 58 -4.52 6.57 32.43
CA ILE A 58 -3.69 7.47 31.64
C ILE A 58 -4.46 7.85 30.36
N SER A 59 -4.94 9.09 30.31
CA SER A 59 -5.79 9.61 29.23
C SER A 59 -5.10 9.87 27.87
N LYS A 60 -3.79 9.60 27.74
CA LYS A 60 -2.96 10.05 26.60
C LYS A 60 -1.92 9.08 25.95
N PRO A 61 -1.79 7.78 26.26
CA PRO A 61 -0.58 7.03 25.88
C PRO A 61 -0.61 6.39 24.47
N HIS A 62 -1.78 6.21 23.83
CA HIS A 62 -1.87 5.33 22.66
C HIS A 62 -1.11 5.80 21.40
N LYS A 63 -0.97 7.12 21.21
CA LYS A 63 -0.32 7.68 20.01
C LYS A 63 1.21 7.59 20.11
N ASP A 64 1.77 7.99 21.24
CA ASP A 64 3.21 7.97 21.49
C ASP A 64 3.74 6.53 21.49
N THR A 65 2.98 5.59 22.07
CA THR A 65 3.34 4.16 22.06
C THR A 65 3.35 3.59 20.65
N PHE A 66 2.34 3.88 19.82
CA PHE A 66 2.33 3.41 18.44
C PHE A 66 3.49 3.97 17.62
N SER A 67 3.73 5.28 17.72
CA SER A 67 4.87 5.92 17.06
C SER A 67 6.18 5.26 17.48
N HIS A 68 6.34 4.94 18.76
CA HIS A 68 7.53 4.27 19.27
C HIS A 68 7.67 2.82 18.75
N ILE A 69 6.58 2.04 18.72
CA ILE A 69 6.58 0.69 18.13
C ILE A 69 6.99 0.76 16.66
N LEU A 70 6.40 1.69 15.91
CA LEU A 70 6.72 1.87 14.50
C LEU A 70 8.21 2.20 14.32
N GLU A 71 8.73 3.14 15.10
CA GLU A 71 10.16 3.50 15.09
C GLU A 71 11.08 2.30 15.39
N LEU A 72 10.77 1.50 16.41
CA LEU A 72 11.56 0.31 16.78
C LEU A 72 11.61 -0.71 15.64
N VAL A 73 10.48 -0.94 14.96
CA VAL A 73 10.43 -1.86 13.81
C VAL A 73 11.19 -1.30 12.62
N LEU A 74 11.04 -0.02 12.31
CA LEU A 74 11.66 0.62 11.14
C LEU A 74 13.19 0.71 11.28
N LYS A 75 13.71 0.95 12.49
CA LYS A 75 15.14 1.11 12.75
C LYS A 75 15.89 -0.19 13.09
N SER A 76 15.19 -1.32 13.19
CA SER A 76 15.83 -2.60 13.53
C SER A 76 16.70 -3.12 12.37
N ASN A 77 17.94 -3.50 12.68
CA ASN A 77 18.86 -4.13 11.74
C ASN A 77 18.77 -5.66 11.71
N GLU A 78 18.01 -6.27 12.64
CA GLU A 78 17.86 -7.72 12.71
C GLU A 78 16.71 -8.17 11.80
N GLU A 79 17.03 -8.77 10.65
CA GLU A 79 16.08 -9.01 9.57
C GLU A 79 14.93 -9.94 9.97
N ARG A 80 15.21 -11.00 10.73
CA ARG A 80 14.21 -12.03 11.04
C ARG A 80 13.16 -11.50 12.00
N GLY A 81 13.58 -10.98 13.14
CA GLY A 81 12.73 -10.37 14.16
C GLY A 81 11.99 -9.17 13.60
N ARG A 82 12.63 -8.36 12.75
CA ARG A 82 11.95 -7.27 12.05
C ARG A 82 10.82 -7.81 11.15
N ARG A 83 11.06 -8.85 10.37
CA ARG A 83 10.04 -9.47 9.50
C ARG A 83 8.88 -10.06 10.31
N GLU A 84 9.19 -10.78 11.38
CA GLU A 84 8.19 -11.36 12.29
C GLU A 84 7.35 -10.26 12.94
N MET A 85 7.98 -9.21 13.47
CA MET A 85 7.26 -8.09 14.10
C MET A 85 6.47 -7.24 13.12
N LYS A 86 6.97 -7.02 11.89
CA LYS A 86 6.18 -6.39 10.81
C LYS A 86 4.89 -7.16 10.56
N SER A 87 4.95 -8.50 10.52
CA SER A 87 3.76 -9.34 10.33
C SER A 87 2.79 -9.26 11.51
N VAL A 88 3.30 -9.27 12.74
CA VAL A 88 2.46 -9.16 13.96
C VAL A 88 1.77 -7.81 14.02
N VAL A 89 2.53 -6.72 13.86
CA VAL A 89 1.99 -5.35 13.90
C VAL A 89 0.96 -5.13 12.79
N LEU A 90 1.24 -5.59 11.56
CA LEU A 90 0.29 -5.51 10.44
C LEU A 90 -1.03 -6.24 10.77
N LYS A 91 -0.94 -7.47 11.31
CA LYS A 91 -2.11 -8.26 11.70
C LYS A 91 -2.94 -7.54 12.78
N LEU A 92 -2.30 -7.06 13.84
CA LEU A 92 -2.98 -6.36 14.94
C LEU A 92 -3.64 -5.05 14.49
N LEU A 93 -3.01 -4.32 13.57
CA LEU A 93 -3.61 -3.10 13.00
C LEU A 93 -4.84 -3.41 12.15
N ARG A 94 -4.83 -4.52 11.40
CA ARG A 94 -5.97 -4.98 10.61
C ARG A 94 -7.16 -5.37 11.49
N GLU A 95 -6.92 -6.05 12.60
CA GLU A 95 -7.95 -6.43 13.58
C GLU A 95 -8.60 -5.19 14.20
N ASN A 96 -7.81 -4.17 14.56
CA ASN A 96 -8.31 -2.92 15.11
C ASN A 96 -9.20 -2.13 14.15
N ASN A 97 -8.97 -2.20 12.83
CA ASN A 97 -9.81 -1.52 11.84
C ASN A 97 -11.23 -2.12 11.72
N CYS A 98 -11.45 -3.34 12.21
CA CYS A 98 -12.75 -4.01 12.13
C CYS A 98 -13.71 -3.57 13.25
N LEU A 99 -13.23 -2.86 14.27
CA LEU A 99 -14.05 -2.35 15.36
C LEU A 99 -14.63 -0.97 14.99
N PRO A 100 -15.95 -0.73 15.17
CA PRO A 100 -16.55 0.57 14.93
C PRO A 100 -16.08 1.55 16.01
N SER A 101 -14.99 2.28 15.76
CA SER A 101 -14.47 3.30 16.67
C SER A 101 -14.40 4.67 16.00
N SER A 102 -14.87 5.66 16.75
CA SER A 102 -14.84 7.11 16.52
C SER A 102 -13.84 7.59 15.46
N SER A 103 -14.36 8.26 14.43
CA SER A 103 -13.63 8.74 13.24
C SER A 103 -12.39 9.61 13.53
N GLY A 104 -12.19 10.10 14.76
CA GLY A 104 -11.06 10.96 15.11
C GLY A 104 -9.73 10.26 15.44
N SER A 105 -9.71 8.94 15.70
CA SER A 105 -8.47 8.22 16.05
C SER A 105 -7.71 7.71 14.81
N VAL A 106 -8.44 7.35 13.75
CA VAL A 106 -7.90 6.74 12.52
C VAL A 106 -6.95 7.69 11.78
N ASP A 107 -7.33 8.96 11.66
CA ASP A 107 -6.55 10.00 10.98
C ASP A 107 -5.18 10.21 11.66
N SER A 108 -5.14 10.09 12.99
CA SER A 108 -3.90 10.32 13.74
C SER A 108 -2.85 9.23 13.55
N TYR A 109 -3.25 7.98 13.31
CA TYR A 109 -2.29 6.89 13.04
C TYR A 109 -1.73 7.00 11.63
N ASN A 110 -2.58 7.35 10.66
CA ASN A 110 -2.16 7.56 9.27
C ASN A 110 -1.14 8.70 9.20
N GLU A 111 -1.33 9.80 9.94
CA GLU A 111 -0.35 10.89 10.01
C GLU A 111 1.03 10.44 10.52
N ILE A 112 1.09 9.57 11.53
CA ILE A 112 2.34 9.00 12.02
C ILE A 112 3.01 8.17 10.91
N ILE A 113 2.24 7.30 10.25
CA ILE A 113 2.74 6.44 9.17
C ILE A 113 3.24 7.30 7.99
N TYR A 114 2.50 8.33 7.59
CA TYR A 114 2.92 9.25 6.54
C TYR A 114 4.19 10.02 6.93
N GLY A 115 4.32 10.42 8.20
CA GLY A 115 5.55 11.00 8.74
C GLY A 115 6.74 10.07 8.54
N SER A 116 6.60 8.80 8.91
CA SER A 116 7.63 7.78 8.70
C SER A 116 7.89 7.50 7.21
N CYS A 117 6.87 7.50 6.35
CA CYS A 117 7.04 7.38 4.90
C CYS A 117 7.89 8.51 4.33
N ARG A 118 7.63 9.76 4.73
CA ARG A 118 8.43 10.92 4.31
C ARG A 118 9.88 10.78 4.74
N SER A 119 10.14 10.40 5.99
CA SER A 119 11.51 10.17 6.48
C SER A 119 12.25 9.06 5.71
N CYS A 120 11.57 7.94 5.39
CA CYS A 120 12.16 6.88 4.58
C CYS A 120 12.42 7.35 3.14
N LEU A 121 11.52 8.13 2.53
CA LEU A 121 11.72 8.70 1.20
C LEU A 121 12.92 9.65 1.15
N ASP A 122 13.04 10.55 2.14
CA ASP A 122 14.17 11.46 2.26
C ASP A 122 15.49 10.69 2.42
N SER A 123 15.49 9.64 3.26
CA SER A 123 16.63 8.74 3.45
C SER A 123 17.04 8.05 2.13
N ILE A 124 16.08 7.46 1.41
CA ILE A 124 16.34 6.85 0.09
C ILE A 124 16.91 7.87 -0.89
N LEU A 125 16.35 9.08 -0.94
CA LEU A 125 16.82 10.11 -1.86
C LEU A 125 18.28 10.49 -1.57
N ILE A 126 18.64 10.65 -0.30
CA ILE A 126 20.03 10.92 0.12
C ILE A 126 20.95 9.75 -0.28
N LEU A 127 20.54 8.52 -0.02
CA LEU A 127 21.32 7.32 -0.36
C LEU A 127 21.49 7.16 -1.88
N PHE A 128 20.47 7.50 -2.68
CA PHE A 128 20.56 7.47 -4.15
C PHE A 128 21.48 8.56 -4.68
N LYS A 129 21.48 9.76 -4.07
CA LYS A 129 22.44 10.83 -4.40
C LYS A 129 23.87 10.35 -4.16
N GLN A 130 24.13 9.83 -2.96
CA GLN A 130 25.44 9.27 -2.60
C GLN A 130 25.86 8.13 -3.55
N ALA A 131 24.95 7.22 -3.86
CA ALA A 131 25.23 6.08 -4.72
C ALA A 131 25.43 6.46 -6.21
N ALA A 132 24.91 7.61 -6.64
CA ALA A 132 25.07 8.13 -8.00
C ALA A 132 26.38 8.93 -8.19
N GLU A 133 27.11 9.24 -7.12
CA GLU A 133 28.37 9.98 -7.21
C GLU A 133 29.45 9.14 -7.94
N PRO A 134 30.23 9.74 -8.85
CA PRO A 134 31.27 9.03 -9.60
C PRO A 134 32.30 8.36 -8.69
N GLU A 135 32.67 9.04 -7.60
CA GLU A 135 33.63 8.56 -6.59
C GLU A 135 33.11 7.29 -5.90
N PHE A 136 31.79 7.21 -5.71
CA PHE A 136 31.15 6.03 -5.14
C PHE A 136 31.21 4.82 -6.07
N SER A 137 31.12 5.04 -7.39
CA SER A 137 31.24 3.97 -8.38
C SER A 137 32.64 3.34 -8.44
N SER A 138 33.67 4.12 -8.12
CA SER A 138 35.07 3.69 -8.04
C SER A 138 35.47 3.01 -6.72
N ASN A 139 34.61 3.11 -5.69
CA ASN A 139 34.90 2.50 -4.39
C ASN A 139 34.79 0.98 -4.42
N SER A 140 35.53 0.32 -3.51
CA SER A 140 35.49 -1.13 -3.33
C SER A 140 34.08 -1.61 -2.96
N THR A 141 33.78 -2.88 -3.24
CA THR A 141 32.47 -3.49 -2.94
C THR A 141 32.10 -3.39 -1.45
N ASP A 142 33.07 -3.51 -0.55
CA ASP A 142 32.88 -3.39 0.90
C ASP A 142 32.38 -1.99 1.33
N CYS A 143 32.78 -0.93 0.62
CA CYS A 143 32.29 0.42 0.90
C CYS A 143 30.87 0.67 0.35
N ARG A 144 30.43 -0.11 -0.65
CA ARG A 144 29.12 0.05 -1.30
C ARG A 144 28.02 -0.77 -0.63
N GLU A 145 28.37 -1.92 -0.09
CA GLU A 145 27.44 -2.84 0.54
C GLU A 145 26.57 -2.20 1.64
N PRO A 146 27.09 -1.33 2.54
CA PRO A 146 26.28 -0.68 3.57
C PRO A 146 25.19 0.23 2.99
N VAL A 147 25.51 1.01 1.95
CA VAL A 147 24.55 1.92 1.30
C VAL A 147 23.45 1.11 0.60
N VAL A 148 23.82 0.05 -0.10
CA VAL A 148 22.85 -0.84 -0.77
C VAL A 148 21.93 -1.53 0.25
N LYS A 149 22.48 -1.99 1.37
CA LYS A 149 21.69 -2.54 2.49
C LYS A 149 20.73 -1.52 3.08
N GLN A 150 21.17 -0.27 3.24
CA GLN A 150 20.29 0.78 3.75
C GLN A 150 19.18 1.12 2.74
N ILE A 151 19.49 1.21 1.45
CA ILE A 151 18.47 1.40 0.40
C ILE A 151 17.41 0.30 0.46
N TYR A 152 17.85 -0.96 0.58
CA TYR A 152 16.95 -2.09 0.77
C TYR A 152 16.08 -1.94 2.01
N LEU A 153 16.66 -1.60 3.16
CA LEU A 153 15.95 -1.44 4.42
C LEU A 153 14.86 -0.37 4.31
N GLU A 154 15.18 0.80 3.78
CA GLU A 154 14.23 1.90 3.63
C GLU A 154 13.13 1.56 2.61
N ALA A 155 13.47 0.89 1.50
CA ALA A 155 12.48 0.46 0.52
C ALA A 155 11.54 -0.62 1.10
N ASP A 156 12.06 -1.57 1.88
CA ASP A 156 11.26 -2.58 2.58
C ASP A 156 10.36 -1.94 3.67
N ASN A 157 10.85 -0.89 4.33
CA ASN A 157 10.08 -0.08 5.26
C ASN A 157 8.90 0.62 4.58
N LEU A 158 9.13 1.30 3.46
CA LEU A 158 8.07 1.90 2.66
C LEU A 158 7.08 0.86 2.14
N SER A 159 7.57 -0.30 1.70
CA SER A 159 6.73 -1.38 1.21
C SER A 159 5.77 -1.89 2.29
N TRP A 160 6.26 -2.05 3.51
CA TRP A 160 5.44 -2.47 4.65
C TRP A 160 4.44 -1.39 5.10
N MET A 161 4.86 -0.12 5.13
CA MET A 161 3.94 0.98 5.46
C MET A 161 2.84 1.14 4.40
N LEU A 162 3.15 0.92 3.12
CA LEU A 162 2.14 0.86 2.06
C LEU A 162 1.11 -0.26 2.30
N GLU A 163 1.53 -1.44 2.77
CA GLU A 163 0.61 -2.52 3.14
C GLU A 163 -0.31 -2.13 4.30
N ILE A 164 0.24 -1.51 5.35
CA ILE A 164 -0.55 -0.99 6.48
C ILE A 164 -1.59 0.03 5.99
N LEU A 165 -1.18 0.99 5.15
CA LEU A 165 -2.06 2.02 4.62
C LEU A 165 -3.14 1.45 3.69
N THR A 166 -2.81 0.40 2.92
CA THR A 166 -3.78 -0.28 2.05
C THR A 166 -4.85 -0.98 2.89
N ASP A 167 -4.47 -1.70 3.95
CA ASP A 167 -5.41 -2.34 4.89
C ASP A 167 -6.31 -1.31 5.61
N ARG A 168 -5.83 -0.07 5.73
CA ARG A 168 -6.55 1.07 6.34
C ARG A 168 -7.33 1.93 5.34
N GLN A 169 -7.35 1.56 4.04
CA GLN A 169 -7.96 2.36 2.96
C GLN A 169 -7.43 3.81 2.91
N ALA A 170 -6.15 4.00 3.20
CA ALA A 170 -5.46 5.29 3.28
C ALA A 170 -4.18 5.29 2.45
N ALA A 171 -4.12 4.51 1.37
CA ALA A 171 -2.92 4.41 0.54
C ALA A 171 -2.88 5.44 -0.60
N ASP A 172 -3.94 6.22 -0.79
CA ASP A 172 -4.04 7.22 -1.86
C ASP A 172 -3.05 8.37 -1.67
N GLU A 173 -2.89 8.87 -0.44
CA GLU A 173 -1.90 9.90 -0.08
C GLU A 173 -0.47 9.38 -0.23
N PHE A 174 -0.22 8.09 0.05
CA PHE A 174 1.07 7.47 -0.25
C PHE A 174 1.34 7.49 -1.76
N ALA A 175 0.34 7.17 -2.58
CA ALA A 175 0.48 7.24 -4.04
C ALA A 175 0.81 8.66 -4.52
N VAL A 176 0.26 9.70 -3.87
CA VAL A 176 0.63 11.12 -4.14
C VAL A 176 2.09 11.38 -3.81
N MET A 177 2.55 10.98 -2.62
CA MET A 177 3.94 11.15 -2.20
C MET A 177 4.91 10.44 -3.14
N TRP A 178 4.59 9.20 -3.55
CA TRP A 178 5.41 8.39 -4.44
C TRP A 178 5.43 8.92 -5.87
N ALA A 179 4.28 9.29 -6.43
CA ALA A 179 4.18 9.85 -7.78
C ALA A 179 4.98 11.14 -7.94
N SER A 180 5.17 11.90 -6.85
CA SER A 180 5.90 13.18 -6.82
C SER A 180 7.43 13.04 -6.70
N GLN A 181 7.98 11.83 -6.87
CA GLN A 181 9.41 11.55 -6.68
C GLN A 181 10.21 11.61 -8.01
N GLN A 182 10.12 12.70 -8.76
CA GLN A 182 10.81 12.84 -10.05
C GLN A 182 12.34 12.82 -9.92
N GLU A 183 12.88 13.48 -8.90
CA GLU A 183 14.33 13.49 -8.65
C GLU A 183 14.83 12.06 -8.38
N LEU A 184 14.14 11.33 -7.51
CA LEU A 184 14.48 9.94 -7.19
C LEU A 184 14.40 9.05 -8.43
N ALA A 185 13.34 9.17 -9.23
CA ALA A 185 13.20 8.42 -10.49
C ALA A 185 14.34 8.73 -11.49
N SER A 186 14.81 9.98 -11.54
CA SER A 186 15.95 10.36 -12.37
C SER A 186 17.27 9.73 -11.89
N LEU A 187 17.49 9.64 -10.58
CA LEU A 187 18.66 8.99 -9.98
C LEU A 187 18.58 7.48 -10.12
N HIS A 188 17.38 6.91 -9.99
CA HIS A 188 17.14 5.48 -10.10
C HIS A 188 17.78 4.91 -11.35
N THR A 189 17.56 5.54 -12.51
CA THR A 189 18.12 5.07 -13.79
C THR A 189 19.65 4.99 -13.85
N LYS A 190 20.37 5.68 -12.95
CA LYS A 190 21.84 5.73 -12.89
C LYS A 190 22.47 4.65 -12.02
N LEU A 191 21.71 4.06 -11.10
CA LEU A 191 22.21 3.04 -10.19
C LEU A 191 22.16 1.63 -10.81
N PRO A 192 23.02 0.69 -10.39
CA PRO A 192 22.87 -0.72 -10.75
C PRO A 192 21.52 -1.29 -10.28
N ILE A 193 20.92 -2.17 -11.08
CA ILE A 193 19.59 -2.76 -10.81
C ILE A 193 19.55 -3.46 -9.43
N VAL A 194 20.63 -4.16 -9.08
CA VAL A 194 20.78 -4.88 -7.81
C VAL A 194 20.56 -3.96 -6.60
N SER A 195 20.94 -2.68 -6.72
CA SER A 195 20.79 -1.70 -5.65
C SER A 195 19.41 -1.04 -5.59
N ARG A 196 18.69 -0.95 -6.72
CA ARG A 196 17.47 -0.14 -6.85
C ARG A 196 16.17 -0.94 -7.04
N HIS A 197 16.23 -2.23 -7.32
CA HIS A 197 15.06 -3.02 -7.69
C HIS A 197 13.94 -3.04 -6.63
N HIS A 198 14.26 -2.90 -5.33
CA HIS A 198 13.26 -2.80 -4.27
C HIS A 198 12.39 -1.53 -4.38
N VAL A 199 12.95 -0.43 -4.88
CA VAL A 199 12.19 0.79 -5.21
C VAL A 199 11.21 0.49 -6.36
N SER A 200 11.66 -0.27 -7.36
CA SER A 200 10.80 -0.70 -8.48
C SER A 200 9.66 -1.61 -8.02
N CYS A 201 9.89 -2.46 -7.00
CA CYS A 201 8.84 -3.28 -6.39
C CYS A 201 7.72 -2.44 -5.72
N ILE A 202 8.04 -1.28 -5.13
CA ILE A 202 7.03 -0.39 -4.54
C ILE A 202 6.12 0.17 -5.64
N THR A 203 6.71 0.65 -6.74
CA THR A 203 5.94 1.09 -7.92
C THR A 203 5.05 -0.03 -8.46
N ALA A 204 5.57 -1.25 -8.57
CA ALA A 204 4.77 -2.39 -9.01
C ALA A 204 3.59 -2.66 -8.07
N LYS A 205 3.79 -2.63 -6.75
CA LYS A 205 2.70 -2.77 -5.76
C LYS A 205 1.63 -1.69 -5.90
N LEU A 206 2.01 -0.43 -6.16
CA LEU A 206 1.06 0.64 -6.40
C LEU A 206 0.19 0.39 -7.64
N PHE A 207 0.79 -0.01 -8.77
CA PHE A 207 0.02 -0.37 -9.96
C PHE A 207 -0.92 -1.55 -9.72
N VAL A 208 -0.47 -2.55 -8.96
CA VAL A 208 -1.31 -3.69 -8.57
C VAL A 208 -2.51 -3.24 -7.75
N GLY A 209 -2.30 -2.46 -6.69
CA GLY A 209 -3.38 -2.02 -5.82
C GLY A 209 -4.37 -1.08 -6.53
N ILE A 210 -3.89 -0.20 -7.41
CA ILE A 210 -4.76 0.62 -8.28
C ILE A 210 -5.58 -0.27 -9.23
N GLY A 211 -4.94 -1.24 -9.89
CA GLY A 211 -5.63 -2.14 -10.81
C GLY A 211 -6.63 -3.08 -10.14
N LYS A 212 -6.44 -3.40 -8.87
CA LYS A 212 -7.41 -4.14 -8.06
C LYS A 212 -8.53 -3.27 -7.50
N GLY A 213 -8.37 -1.94 -7.52
CA GLY A 213 -9.28 -1.01 -6.87
C GLY A 213 -9.11 -0.92 -5.35
N GLU A 214 -7.97 -1.41 -4.83
CA GLU A 214 -7.56 -1.26 -3.42
C GLU A 214 -7.04 0.16 -3.15
N LEU A 215 -6.53 0.83 -4.20
CA LEU A 215 -6.11 2.23 -4.20
C LEU A 215 -6.92 2.99 -5.27
N LEU A 216 -7.43 4.16 -4.93
CA LEU A 216 -8.24 4.99 -5.82
C LEU A 216 -7.71 6.45 -5.91
N PRO A 217 -6.39 6.66 -6.11
CA PRO A 217 -5.83 7.99 -6.18
C PRO A 217 -6.41 8.77 -7.37
N SER A 218 -6.33 10.10 -7.27
CA SER A 218 -6.89 10.99 -8.29
C SER A 218 -6.38 10.67 -9.71
N LYS A 219 -7.14 11.08 -10.72
CA LYS A 219 -6.71 10.98 -12.14
C LYS A 219 -5.31 11.58 -12.33
N ASP A 220 -5.05 12.75 -11.75
CA ASP A 220 -3.78 13.46 -11.92
C ASP A 220 -2.64 12.70 -11.24
N THR A 221 -2.87 12.13 -10.06
CA THR A 221 -1.91 11.26 -9.36
C THR A 221 -1.57 10.00 -10.17
N ARG A 222 -2.59 9.32 -10.73
CA ARG A 222 -2.38 8.13 -11.57
C ARG A 222 -1.58 8.45 -12.83
N ASN A 223 -1.87 9.58 -13.47
CA ASN A 223 -1.11 10.05 -14.62
C ASN A 223 0.34 10.37 -14.22
N LEU A 224 0.54 11.13 -13.15
CA LEU A 224 1.88 11.48 -12.65
C LEU A 224 2.70 10.25 -12.27
N LEU A 225 2.07 9.24 -11.65
CA LEU A 225 2.70 7.97 -11.32
C LEU A 225 3.22 7.27 -12.59
N LEU A 226 2.39 7.18 -13.64
CA LEU A 226 2.79 6.59 -14.92
C LEU A 226 3.92 7.38 -15.58
N GLN A 227 3.83 8.72 -15.62
CA GLN A 227 4.88 9.56 -16.20
C GLN A 227 6.21 9.44 -15.45
N THR A 228 6.17 9.35 -14.13
CA THR A 228 7.38 9.35 -13.29
C THR A 228 8.02 7.97 -13.22
N TRP A 229 7.23 6.90 -13.11
CA TRP A 229 7.73 5.60 -12.69
C TRP A 229 7.54 4.46 -13.69
N LEU A 230 6.73 4.61 -14.75
CA LEU A 230 6.54 3.52 -15.72
C LEU A 230 7.85 3.15 -16.42
N GLN A 231 8.60 4.13 -16.92
CA GLN A 231 9.86 3.86 -17.62
C GLN A 231 10.94 3.27 -16.68
N PRO A 232 11.19 3.81 -15.47
CA PRO A 232 12.05 3.15 -14.49
C PRO A 232 11.67 1.70 -14.19
N LEU A 233 10.36 1.40 -14.07
CA LEU A 233 9.89 0.04 -13.85
C LEU A 233 10.13 -0.87 -15.06
N ILE A 234 9.89 -0.37 -16.29
CA ILE A 234 10.19 -1.10 -17.53
C ILE A 234 11.68 -1.45 -17.62
N ASN A 235 12.56 -0.52 -17.26
CA ASN A 235 14.02 -0.73 -17.31
C ASN A 235 14.48 -1.88 -16.40
N ASP A 236 13.80 -2.09 -15.27
CA ASP A 236 14.12 -3.14 -14.30
C ASP A 236 13.31 -4.43 -14.51
N TYR A 237 12.34 -4.45 -15.43
CA TYR A 237 11.34 -5.51 -15.53
C TYR A 237 11.95 -6.90 -15.73
N SER A 238 12.95 -7.02 -16.60
CA SER A 238 13.68 -8.27 -16.84
C SER A 238 14.34 -8.84 -15.59
N TRP A 239 14.85 -7.98 -14.70
CA TRP A 239 15.42 -8.40 -13.43
C TRP A 239 14.33 -8.78 -12.43
N LEU A 240 13.24 -8.01 -12.37
CA LEU A 240 12.14 -8.28 -11.44
C LEU A 240 11.47 -9.62 -11.73
N GLN A 241 11.23 -9.96 -13.00
CA GLN A 241 10.58 -11.22 -13.38
C GLN A 241 11.41 -12.47 -13.07
N HIS A 242 12.74 -12.37 -12.99
CA HIS A 242 13.64 -13.51 -12.75
C HIS A 242 14.27 -13.51 -11.35
N GLY A 243 14.46 -12.33 -10.76
CA GLY A 243 15.20 -12.14 -9.53
C GLY A 243 14.33 -12.01 -8.27
N SER A 244 13.03 -11.70 -8.40
CA SER A 244 12.14 -11.50 -7.25
C SER A 244 11.09 -12.61 -7.14
N ARG A 245 11.19 -13.44 -6.09
CA ARG A 245 10.24 -14.55 -5.86
C ARG A 245 8.80 -14.09 -5.61
N SER A 246 8.60 -12.87 -5.14
CA SER A 246 7.29 -12.30 -4.84
C SER A 246 6.70 -11.48 -5.99
N PHE A 247 7.41 -11.38 -7.12
CA PHE A 247 6.95 -10.60 -8.27
C PHE A 247 6.04 -11.43 -9.17
N ASP A 248 4.73 -11.24 -9.06
CA ASP A 248 3.76 -11.83 -9.98
C ASP A 248 3.59 -10.94 -11.22
N ARG A 249 4.26 -11.33 -12.30
CA ARG A 249 4.25 -10.59 -13.57
C ARG A 249 2.84 -10.28 -14.08
N LYS A 250 1.91 -11.24 -13.98
CA LYS A 250 0.57 -11.09 -14.57
C LYS A 250 -0.24 -10.07 -13.80
N VAL A 251 -0.12 -10.10 -12.48
CA VAL A 251 -0.82 -9.17 -11.59
C VAL A 251 -0.27 -7.75 -11.78
N VAL A 252 1.05 -7.60 -11.95
CA VAL A 252 1.69 -6.31 -12.24
C VAL A 252 1.29 -5.76 -13.61
N GLU A 253 1.37 -6.56 -14.67
CA GLU A 253 0.97 -6.18 -16.03
C GLU A 253 -0.50 -5.74 -16.10
N GLU A 254 -1.40 -6.51 -15.48
CA GLU A 254 -2.82 -6.15 -15.38
C GLU A 254 -3.01 -4.87 -14.57
N GLY A 255 -2.25 -4.69 -13.48
CA GLY A 255 -2.25 -3.49 -12.66
C GLY A 255 -1.90 -2.23 -13.45
N ILE A 256 -0.80 -2.27 -14.19
CA ILE A 256 -0.35 -1.19 -15.06
C ILE A 256 -1.41 -0.92 -16.14
N GLY A 257 -1.85 -1.97 -16.83
CA GLY A 257 -2.83 -1.86 -17.91
C GLY A 257 -4.15 -1.23 -17.46
N ARG A 258 -4.69 -1.66 -16.31
CA ARG A 258 -5.90 -1.07 -15.73
C ARG A 258 -5.70 0.37 -15.33
N THR A 259 -4.55 0.70 -14.72
CA THR A 259 -4.22 2.07 -14.35
C THR A 259 -4.26 3.00 -15.57
N ILE A 260 -3.62 2.59 -16.67
CA ILE A 260 -3.63 3.33 -17.95
C ILE A 260 -5.07 3.50 -18.45
N LEU A 261 -5.86 2.42 -18.48
CA LEU A 261 -7.24 2.43 -19.00
C LEU A 261 -8.22 3.29 -18.20
N THR A 262 -7.82 3.80 -17.02
CA THR A 262 -8.59 4.76 -16.23
C THR A 262 -8.34 6.23 -16.59
N LEU A 263 -7.32 6.52 -17.39
CA LEU A 263 -7.01 7.87 -17.86
C LEU A 263 -7.89 8.27 -19.06
N PRO A 264 -7.92 9.54 -19.49
CA PRO A 264 -8.55 9.91 -20.76
C PRO A 264 -7.80 9.32 -21.97
N LEU A 265 -8.47 9.30 -23.14
CA LEU A 265 -7.98 8.57 -24.33
C LEU A 265 -6.66 9.13 -24.88
N GLU A 266 -6.41 10.43 -24.73
CA GLU A 266 -5.20 11.09 -25.20
C GLU A 266 -3.97 10.66 -24.40
N GLU A 267 -4.08 10.63 -23.06
CA GLU A 267 -3.02 10.12 -22.20
C GLU A 267 -2.82 8.61 -22.38
N GLN A 268 -3.91 7.84 -22.53
CA GLN A 268 -3.83 6.41 -22.89
C GLN A 268 -3.00 6.22 -24.16
N GLN A 269 -3.29 6.98 -25.22
CA GLN A 269 -2.59 6.90 -26.50
C GLN A 269 -1.09 7.16 -26.33
N SER A 270 -0.72 8.26 -25.68
CA SER A 270 0.68 8.65 -25.48
C SER A 270 1.47 7.53 -24.77
N ILE A 271 0.91 7.00 -23.68
CA ILE A 271 1.57 5.97 -22.87
C ILE A 271 1.65 4.64 -23.62
N LEU A 272 0.56 4.20 -24.25
CA LEU A 272 0.52 2.92 -24.95
C LEU A 272 1.40 2.89 -26.20
N LEU A 273 1.53 4.01 -26.92
CA LEU A 273 2.44 4.10 -28.06
C LEU A 273 3.92 4.09 -27.61
N SER A 274 4.24 4.77 -26.50
CA SER A 274 5.57 4.71 -25.89
C SER A 274 5.92 3.29 -25.42
N TRP A 275 4.96 2.62 -24.76
CA TRP A 275 5.09 1.22 -24.38
C TRP A 275 5.31 0.31 -25.58
N LEU A 276 4.51 0.45 -26.65
CA LEU A 276 4.63 -0.38 -27.86
C LEU A 276 6.04 -0.26 -28.46
N GLY A 277 6.59 0.96 -28.54
CA GLY A 277 7.97 1.18 -28.98
C GLY A 277 9.01 0.47 -28.11
N SER A 278 8.80 0.41 -26.79
CA SER A 278 9.67 -0.32 -25.86
C SER A 278 9.50 -1.84 -25.96
N PHE A 279 8.26 -2.31 -26.08
CA PHE A 279 7.93 -3.73 -26.21
C PHE A 279 8.51 -4.34 -27.50
N LEU A 280 8.44 -3.62 -28.63
CA LEU A 280 9.03 -4.06 -29.89
C LEU A 280 10.56 -4.15 -29.86
N LYS A 281 11.23 -3.41 -28.96
CA LYS A 281 12.69 -3.48 -28.76
C LYS A 281 13.11 -4.59 -27.80
N SER A 282 12.34 -4.80 -26.74
CA SER A 282 12.75 -5.62 -25.59
C SER A 282 12.00 -6.97 -25.48
N GLY A 283 10.89 -7.14 -26.19
CA GLY A 283 10.04 -8.34 -26.11
C GLY A 283 9.58 -8.64 -24.68
N ASP A 284 9.73 -9.89 -24.25
CA ASP A 284 9.35 -10.39 -22.92
C ASP A 284 10.17 -9.77 -21.76
N ASN A 285 11.18 -8.94 -22.05
CA ASN A 285 11.87 -8.13 -21.04
C ASN A 285 11.14 -6.83 -20.69
N CYS A 286 9.96 -6.60 -21.27
CA CYS A 286 9.07 -5.47 -21.02
C CYS A 286 7.70 -6.00 -20.52
N PRO A 287 6.98 -5.30 -19.63
CA PRO A 287 5.64 -5.70 -19.23
C PRO A 287 4.72 -5.84 -20.45
N ASN A 288 3.98 -6.94 -20.55
CA ASN A 288 3.03 -7.15 -21.62
C ASN A 288 1.71 -6.41 -21.34
N LEU A 289 1.54 -5.24 -21.94
CA LEU A 289 0.31 -4.42 -21.85
C LEU A 289 -0.64 -4.62 -23.04
N GLN A 290 -0.50 -5.71 -23.80
CA GLN A 290 -1.30 -5.98 -25.01
C GLN A 290 -2.81 -5.90 -24.74
N ARG A 291 -3.29 -6.46 -23.63
CA ARG A 291 -4.71 -6.41 -23.27
C ARG A 291 -5.22 -4.97 -23.12
N ALA A 292 -4.42 -4.10 -22.49
CA ALA A 292 -4.78 -2.69 -22.35
C ALA A 292 -4.76 -1.96 -23.70
N PHE A 293 -3.74 -2.26 -24.52
CA PHE A 293 -3.64 -1.76 -25.89
C PHE A 293 -4.87 -2.13 -26.74
N GLU A 294 -5.31 -3.39 -26.70
CA GLU A 294 -6.51 -3.86 -27.41
C GLU A 294 -7.80 -3.18 -26.96
N VAL A 295 -7.92 -2.87 -25.66
CA VAL A 295 -9.08 -2.14 -25.12
C VAL A 295 -9.07 -0.70 -25.62
N TRP A 296 -7.94 0.01 -25.51
CA TRP A 296 -7.79 1.37 -26.02
C TRP A 296 -8.04 1.42 -27.53
N TRP A 297 -7.43 0.52 -28.31
CA TRP A 297 -7.61 0.44 -29.77
C TRP A 297 -9.09 0.32 -30.15
N ARG A 298 -9.84 -0.57 -29.49
CA ARG A 298 -11.27 -0.73 -29.75
C ARG A 298 -12.08 0.52 -29.40
N ARG A 299 -11.74 1.22 -28.31
CA ARG A 299 -12.39 2.48 -27.91
C ARG A 299 -12.11 3.61 -28.92
N THR A 300 -10.91 3.63 -29.50
CA THR A 300 -10.47 4.69 -30.42
C THR A 300 -10.95 4.46 -31.86
N PHE A 301 -10.85 3.23 -32.38
CA PHE A 301 -11.02 2.96 -33.82
C PHE A 301 -12.25 2.12 -34.17
N VAL A 302 -12.78 1.30 -33.25
CA VAL A 302 -13.87 0.37 -33.55
C VAL A 302 -15.21 0.86 -33.01
N ARG A 303 -15.21 1.43 -31.81
CA ARG A 303 -16.39 1.98 -31.13
C ARG A 303 -16.08 3.37 -30.61
N PRO A 304 -15.84 4.36 -31.48
CA PRO A 304 -15.81 5.75 -31.04
C PRO A 304 -17.21 6.07 -30.47
N TYR A 305 -17.30 6.25 -29.15
CA TYR A 305 -18.56 6.58 -28.48
C TYR A 305 -18.96 8.05 -28.69
N ALA A 306 -18.10 8.83 -29.34
CA ALA A 306 -18.48 10.10 -29.95
C ALA A 306 -19.14 9.80 -31.31
N GLU A 307 -20.36 10.29 -31.52
CA GLU A 307 -21.10 10.31 -32.80
C GLU A 307 -22.10 9.18 -33.14
N SER A 308 -22.68 8.48 -32.16
CA SER A 308 -23.90 7.66 -32.41
C SER A 308 -25.22 8.36 -32.08
N GLY A 309 -25.19 9.67 -31.80
CA GLY A 309 -26.35 10.48 -31.39
C GLY A 309 -27.05 11.28 -32.50
N ASN A 310 -26.57 11.25 -33.75
CA ASN A 310 -27.20 11.96 -34.87
C ASN A 310 -27.30 11.04 -36.10
N THR A 311 -28.14 10.01 -35.99
CA THR A 311 -28.63 9.28 -37.16
C THR A 311 -29.73 10.11 -37.85
N ARG A 312 -29.45 10.60 -39.06
CA ARG A 312 -30.49 10.72 -40.10
C ARG A 312 -30.24 9.60 -41.11
N PRO A 313 -31.22 8.73 -41.41
CA PRO A 313 -31.06 7.77 -42.49
C PRO A 313 -31.15 8.51 -43.83
N LEU A 314 -30.15 8.32 -44.69
CA LEU A 314 -30.15 8.80 -46.06
C LEU A 314 -31.25 8.04 -46.82
N ASN A 315 -32.27 8.76 -47.25
CA ASN A 315 -33.38 8.21 -48.05
C ASN A 315 -32.85 7.58 -49.34
N HIS A 316 -33.37 6.38 -49.65
CA HIS A 316 -33.32 5.76 -50.96
C HIS A 316 -33.70 6.77 -52.05
N VAL A 317 -32.80 7.01 -53.01
CA VAL A 317 -33.15 7.59 -54.30
C VAL A 317 -33.33 6.45 -55.29
N THR A 318 -34.57 6.32 -55.73
CA THR A 318 -35.10 5.40 -56.74
C THR A 318 -34.43 5.67 -58.10
N THR A 319 -33.95 4.61 -58.75
CA THR A 319 -33.57 4.63 -60.17
C THR A 319 -34.81 4.82 -61.05
N PRO A 320 -34.82 5.73 -62.06
CA PRO A 320 -35.86 5.73 -63.05
C PRO A 320 -35.60 4.66 -64.11
N LYS A 321 -36.64 3.89 -64.41
CA LYS A 321 -36.70 2.91 -65.49
C LYS A 321 -36.56 3.60 -66.84
N VAL A 322 -35.82 2.90 -67.70
CA VAL A 322 -35.73 3.06 -69.15
C VAL A 322 -37.13 3.01 -69.78
N THR A 323 -37.40 3.91 -70.74
CA THR A 323 -38.42 3.72 -71.77
C THR A 323 -37.76 3.81 -73.15
N GLU A 324 -38.07 2.80 -73.95
CA GLU A 324 -37.64 2.54 -75.32
C GLU A 324 -38.10 3.62 -76.31
N HIS A 325 -37.29 3.80 -77.37
CA HIS A 325 -37.77 3.88 -78.74
C HIS A 325 -36.87 3.04 -79.64
#